data_AF-A0A1G0BAB4-F1
#
_entry.id   AF-A0A1G0BAB4-F1
#
_cell.length_a   1.000
_cell.length_b   1.000
_cell.length_c   1.000
_cell.angle_alpha   90.00
_cell.angle_beta   90.00
_cell.angle_gamma   90.00
#
_symmetry.space_group_name_H-M   'P 1'
#
loop_
_entity.id
_entity.type
_entity.pdbx_description
1 polymer ?
#
loop_
_entity_poly.entity_id
_entity_poly.type
_entity_poly.pdbx_seq_one_letter_code
_entity_poly.pdbx_strand_id
1 'polypeptide(L)'
;MKKFQIIFLLVSVNLFAQNNSVIVFDDLKVKIEERKINFENLGTTTEELNNSEIEVLELLNNSPKSLEGKKIAFITGPSGTTISDKIIFFNSFKSYYSKHNRNINFNIVELNDKQKELSGVDVIVFFWTKTYNHKSKRLLRRIKQTKHK
;
A
#
# COMPACT_ATOMS: atom_id res chain seq x y z
N MET A 1 42.33 10.69 42.91
CA MET A 1 42.01 11.30 41.60
C MET A 1 40.81 10.59 41.00
N LYS A 2 39.70 11.30 40.82
CA LYS A 2 38.42 10.76 40.32
C LYS A 2 38.55 10.47 38.82
N LYS A 3 38.34 9.23 38.38
CA LYS A 3 38.17 8.89 36.96
C LYS A 3 36.68 8.78 36.65
N PHE A 4 36.18 9.76 35.91
CA PHE A 4 34.89 9.76 35.23
C PHE A 4 34.95 8.74 34.09
N GLN A 5 34.05 7.76 34.02
CA GLN A 5 33.68 7.12 32.76
C GLN A 5 32.17 6.79 32.73
N ILE A 6 31.45 7.77 32.17
CA ILE A 6 30.41 7.69 31.14
C ILE A 6 29.51 6.45 31.16
N ILE A 7 28.25 6.70 31.55
CA ILE A 7 27.09 5.82 31.37
C ILE A 7 26.82 5.67 29.87
N PHE A 8 26.89 4.43 29.36
CA PHE A 8 26.40 4.09 28.02
C PHE A 8 24.87 4.07 28.05
N LEU A 9 24.25 5.20 27.69
CA LEU A 9 22.81 5.26 27.50
C LEU A 9 22.51 4.65 26.13
N LEU A 10 22.16 3.36 26.12
CA LEU A 10 21.58 2.68 24.96
C LEU A 10 20.22 3.32 24.66
N VAL A 11 20.24 4.43 23.91
CA VAL A 11 19.06 4.89 23.18
C VAL A 11 18.84 3.85 22.10
N SER A 12 17.93 2.91 22.36
CA SER A 12 17.36 2.06 21.33
C SER A 12 16.63 2.95 20.33
N VAL A 13 17.37 3.40 19.31
CA VAL A 13 16.77 4.00 18.13
C VAL A 13 15.93 2.88 17.53
N ASN A 14 14.62 2.95 17.75
CA ASN A 14 13.67 2.20 16.95
C ASN A 14 13.83 2.71 15.51
N LEU A 15 14.77 2.11 14.79
CA LEU A 15 14.85 2.13 13.34
C LEU A 15 13.63 1.34 12.84
N PHE A 16 12.44 1.93 12.94
CA PHE A 16 11.41 1.64 11.95
C PHE A 16 11.93 2.25 10.65
N ALA A 17 12.76 1.48 9.95
CA ALA A 17 13.16 1.75 8.59
C ALA A 17 11.89 2.03 7.79
N GLN A 18 11.73 3.30 7.41
CA GLN A 18 10.65 3.77 6.55
C GLN A 18 10.89 3.16 5.17
N ASN A 19 10.36 1.97 4.93
CA ASN A 19 10.28 1.40 3.58
C ASN A 19 9.13 2.07 2.81
N ASN A 20 9.17 3.40 2.71
CA ASN A 20 8.45 4.08 1.63
C ASN A 20 9.21 3.74 0.36
N SER A 21 8.72 2.79 -0.43
CA SER A 21 9.09 2.76 -1.83
C SER A 21 8.54 4.04 -2.46
N VAL A 22 9.36 5.10 -2.47
CA VAL A 22 9.04 6.29 -3.25
C VAL A 22 9.10 5.85 -4.70
N ILE A 23 7.94 5.74 -5.33
CA ILE A 23 7.86 5.41 -6.75
C ILE A 23 8.08 6.71 -7.51
N VAL A 24 9.12 6.74 -8.34
CA VAL A 24 9.36 7.83 -9.29
C VAL A 24 8.28 7.75 -10.34
N PHE A 25 7.40 8.75 -10.37
CA PHE A 25 6.18 8.69 -11.18
C PHE A 25 6.48 8.76 -12.68
N ASP A 26 7.59 9.37 -13.08
CA ASP A 26 7.97 9.49 -14.50
C ASP A 26 8.31 8.12 -15.12
N ASP A 27 9.05 7.27 -14.40
CA ASP A 27 9.33 5.88 -14.85
C ASP A 27 8.04 5.05 -14.92
N LEU A 28 7.10 5.30 -14.00
CA LEU A 28 5.81 4.63 -13.99
C LEU A 28 4.97 5.03 -15.21
N LYS A 29 5.00 6.30 -15.63
CA LYS A 29 4.29 6.78 -16.84
C LYS A 29 4.75 6.06 -18.10
N VAL A 30 6.06 5.93 -18.29
CA VAL A 30 6.62 5.21 -19.45
C VAL A 30 6.08 3.77 -19.49
N LYS A 31 6.13 3.05 -18.38
CA LYS A 31 5.62 1.67 -18.30
C LYS A 31 4.12 1.56 -18.56
N ILE A 32 3.34 2.55 -18.11
CA ILE A 32 1.90 2.62 -18.33
C ILE A 32 1.58 2.82 -19.82
N GLU A 33 2.30 3.73 -20.48
CA GLU A 33 2.16 4.01 -21.91
C GLU A 33 2.56 2.79 -22.76
N GLU A 34 3.66 2.14 -22.42
CA GLU A 34 4.13 0.90 -23.08
C GLU A 34 3.10 -0.23 -22.98
N ARG A 35 2.48 -0.39 -21.80
CA ARG A 35 1.44 -1.41 -21.58
C ARG A 35 0.07 -1.03 -22.13
N LYS A 36 -0.12 0.21 -22.61
CA LYS A 36 -1.40 0.72 -23.14
C LYS A 36 -2.58 0.51 -22.17
N ILE A 37 -2.33 0.74 -20.88
CA ILE A 37 -3.35 0.55 -19.83
C ILE A 37 -4.52 1.51 -20.08
N ASN A 38 -5.75 0.98 -20.11
CA ASN A 38 -6.95 1.79 -20.28
C ASN A 38 -7.39 2.44 -18.95
N PHE A 39 -7.22 3.77 -18.84
CA PHE A 39 -7.57 4.54 -17.64
C PHE A 39 -9.08 4.70 -17.42
N GLU A 40 -9.90 4.58 -18.46
CA GLU A 40 -11.35 4.69 -18.35
C GLU A 40 -11.91 3.56 -17.47
N ASN A 41 -11.26 2.40 -17.53
CA ASN A 41 -11.65 1.20 -16.79
C ASN A 41 -11.14 1.15 -15.34
N LEU A 42 -10.37 2.13 -14.86
CA LEU A 42 -9.92 2.13 -13.46
C LEU A 42 -10.99 2.69 -12.52
N GLY A 43 -11.19 2.07 -11.36
CA GLY A 43 -12.11 2.58 -10.34
C GLY A 43 -13.59 2.32 -10.70
N THR A 44 -13.88 1.22 -11.38
CA THR A 44 -15.25 0.78 -11.67
C THR A 44 -15.98 0.37 -10.39
N THR A 45 -17.31 0.42 -10.42
CA THR A 45 -18.18 0.10 -9.27
C THR A 45 -18.23 -1.38 -8.88
N THR A 46 -17.64 -2.26 -9.70
CA THR A 46 -17.49 -3.68 -9.37
C THR A 46 -16.66 -3.85 -8.11
N GLU A 47 -16.95 -4.82 -7.24
CA GLU A 47 -16.11 -5.05 -6.05
C GLU A 47 -14.75 -5.68 -6.42
N GLU A 48 -14.74 -6.50 -7.46
CA GLU A 48 -13.55 -7.19 -7.96
C GLU A 48 -12.68 -6.28 -8.80
N LEU A 49 -11.37 -6.57 -8.77
CA LEU A 49 -10.39 -5.86 -9.59
C LEU A 49 -10.48 -6.34 -11.04
N ASN A 50 -10.55 -5.40 -11.98
CA ASN A 50 -10.44 -5.72 -13.39
C ASN A 50 -8.98 -5.77 -13.85
N ASN A 51 -8.74 -6.21 -15.08
CA ASN A 51 -7.39 -6.41 -15.62
C ASN A 51 -6.54 -5.12 -15.60
N SER A 52 -7.11 -3.97 -15.97
CA SER A 52 -6.38 -2.69 -15.95
C SER A 52 -6.01 -2.28 -14.52
N GLU A 53 -6.89 -2.54 -13.55
CA GLU A 53 -6.64 -2.29 -12.13
C GLU A 53 -5.53 -3.21 -11.59
N ILE A 54 -5.51 -4.48 -11.99
CA ILE A 54 -4.44 -5.43 -11.64
C ILE A 54 -3.11 -4.96 -12.23
N GLU A 55 -3.07 -4.60 -13.51
CA GLU A 55 -1.85 -4.11 -14.17
C GLU A 55 -1.26 -2.87 -13.48
N VAL A 56 -2.11 -1.92 -13.07
CA VAL A 56 -1.66 -0.75 -12.30
C VAL A 56 -1.06 -1.18 -10.97
N LEU A 57 -1.73 -2.07 -10.23
CA LEU A 57 -1.20 -2.54 -8.95
C LEU A 57 0.09 -3.34 -9.12
N GLU A 58 0.24 -4.13 -10.18
CA GLU A 58 1.47 -4.86 -10.48
C GLU A 58 2.62 -3.92 -10.85
N LEU A 59 2.35 -2.83 -11.58
CA LEU A 59 3.37 -1.81 -11.86
C LEU A 59 3.81 -1.06 -10.59
N LEU A 60 2.91 -0.88 -9.63
CA LEU A 60 3.20 -0.27 -8.33
C LEU A 60 3.85 -1.25 -7.35
N ASN A 61 3.68 -2.55 -7.57
CA ASN A 61 4.17 -3.59 -6.69
C ASN A 61 5.62 -3.92 -7.06
N ASN A 62 6.54 -3.77 -6.10
CA ASN A 62 7.95 -4.12 -6.31
C ASN A 62 8.23 -5.64 -6.19
N SER A 63 7.19 -6.47 -6.18
CA SER A 63 7.28 -7.93 -6.08
C SER A 63 7.00 -8.57 -7.44
N PRO A 64 7.74 -9.61 -7.85
CA PRO A 64 7.48 -10.33 -9.09
C PRO A 64 6.23 -11.21 -9.04
N LYS A 65 5.59 -11.34 -7.86
CA LYS A 65 4.39 -12.16 -7.71
C LYS A 65 3.17 -11.43 -8.27
N SER A 66 2.42 -12.13 -9.12
CA SER A 66 1.17 -11.61 -9.65
C SER A 66 0.12 -11.37 -8.54
N LEU A 67 -0.70 -10.34 -8.77
CA LEU A 67 -1.84 -9.98 -7.92
C LEU A 67 -3.16 -10.54 -8.44
N GLU A 68 -3.15 -11.27 -9.55
CA GLU A 68 -4.34 -11.90 -10.12
C GLU A 68 -4.99 -12.87 -9.11
N GLY A 69 -6.32 -12.78 -8.99
CA GLY A 69 -7.13 -13.61 -8.08
C GLY A 69 -6.90 -13.33 -6.59
N LYS A 70 -6.06 -12.35 -6.21
CA LYS A 70 -5.81 -12.01 -4.80
C LYS A 70 -6.94 -11.17 -4.22
N LYS A 71 -7.31 -11.45 -2.97
CA LYS A 71 -8.20 -10.58 -2.21
C LYS A 71 -7.40 -9.38 -1.71
N ILE A 72 -7.80 -8.18 -2.10
CA ILE A 72 -7.08 -6.94 -1.76
C ILE A 72 -7.93 -6.07 -0.82
N ALA A 73 -7.27 -5.45 0.16
CA ALA A 73 -7.83 -4.38 0.99
C ALA A 73 -7.09 -3.06 0.75
N PHE A 74 -7.83 -1.96 0.68
CA PHE A 74 -7.29 -0.63 0.47
C PHE A 74 -7.36 0.17 1.77
N ILE A 75 -6.21 0.69 2.21
CA ILE A 75 -6.06 1.40 3.47
C ILE A 75 -5.50 2.80 3.21
N THR A 76 -6.11 3.80 3.83
CA THR A 76 -5.74 5.20 3.67
C THR A 76 -5.66 5.96 4.99
N GLY A 77 -5.44 7.26 4.87
CA GLY A 77 -5.35 8.22 5.95
C GLY A 77 -3.93 8.29 6.54
N PRO A 78 -3.61 9.39 7.26
CA PRO A 78 -2.26 9.63 7.77
C PRO A 78 -1.71 8.49 8.62
N SER A 79 -2.58 7.85 9.43
CA SER A 79 -2.23 6.77 10.35
C SER A 79 -2.24 5.36 9.73
N GLY A 80 -2.67 5.21 8.47
CA GLY A 80 -2.77 3.91 7.80
C GLY A 80 -3.72 2.94 8.48
N THR A 81 -4.84 3.44 8.99
CA THR A 81 -5.84 2.62 9.70
C THR A 81 -7.27 2.77 9.18
N THR A 82 -7.48 3.63 8.18
CA THR A 82 -8.79 3.85 7.57
C THR A 82 -8.96 2.89 6.41
N ILE A 83 -9.93 1.97 6.50
CA ILE A 83 -10.30 1.10 5.39
C ILE A 83 -11.06 1.95 4.36
N SER A 84 -10.73 1.76 3.09
CA SER A 84 -11.26 2.55 1.98
C SER A 84 -11.63 1.64 0.81
N ASP A 85 -12.40 2.18 -0.13
CA ASP A 85 -12.82 1.48 -1.33
C ASP A 85 -11.76 1.58 -2.42
N LYS A 86 -11.68 0.56 -3.28
CA LYS A 86 -10.74 0.57 -4.41
C LYS A 86 -10.96 1.77 -5.35
N ILE A 87 -12.21 2.23 -5.47
CA ILE A 87 -12.58 3.36 -6.34
C ILE A 87 -11.85 4.62 -5.89
N ILE A 88 -11.78 4.85 -4.57
CA ILE A 88 -11.08 6.00 -3.99
C ILE A 88 -9.58 5.92 -4.29
N PHE A 89 -8.99 4.74 -4.18
CA PHE A 89 -7.59 4.49 -4.57
C PHE A 89 -7.36 4.82 -6.05
N PHE A 90 -8.13 4.24 -6.97
CA PHE A 90 -7.92 4.43 -8.41
C PHE A 90 -8.22 5.87 -8.86
N ASN A 91 -9.21 6.54 -8.28
CA ASN A 91 -9.45 7.97 -8.55
C ASN A 91 -8.27 8.83 -8.08
N SER A 92 -7.70 8.51 -6.92
CA SER A 92 -6.50 9.20 -6.43
C SER A 92 -5.32 8.96 -7.38
N PHE A 93 -5.12 7.72 -7.81
CA PHE A 93 -4.10 7.35 -8.79
C PHE A 93 -4.24 8.14 -10.11
N LYS A 94 -5.45 8.19 -10.69
CA LYS A 94 -5.74 9.01 -11.88
C LYS A 94 -5.38 10.48 -11.66
N SER A 95 -5.77 11.06 -10.52
CA SER A 95 -5.47 12.46 -10.20
C SER A 95 -3.97 12.73 -10.13
N TYR A 96 -3.20 11.82 -9.53
CA TYR A 96 -1.73 11.93 -9.50
C TYR A 96 -1.11 11.82 -10.88
N TYR A 97 -1.63 10.91 -11.70
CA TYR A 97 -1.21 10.73 -13.08
C TYR A 97 -1.36 12.00 -13.91
N SER A 98 -2.55 12.60 -13.88
CA SER A 98 -2.86 13.82 -14.64
C SER A 98 -2.12 15.05 -14.15
N LYS A 99 -1.80 15.15 -12.86
CA LYS A 99 -1.13 16.34 -12.27
C LYS A 99 0.39 16.35 -12.43
N HIS A 100 0.98 15.35 -13.10
CA HIS A 100 2.44 15.20 -13.21
C HIS A 100 3.14 15.23 -11.85
N ASN A 101 2.54 14.60 -10.84
CA ASN A 101 3.16 14.57 -9.52
C ASN A 101 4.41 13.68 -9.56
N ARG A 102 5.56 14.21 -9.13
CA ARG A 102 6.85 13.50 -9.23
C ARG A 102 6.92 12.27 -8.33
N ASN A 103 6.26 12.33 -7.17
CA ASN A 103 6.32 11.29 -6.14
C ASN A 103 4.92 10.93 -5.63
N ILE A 104 4.70 9.63 -5.47
CA ILE A 104 3.51 9.05 -4.86
C ILE A 104 3.90 8.05 -3.78
N ASN A 105 3.19 8.09 -2.65
CA ASN A 105 3.41 7.15 -1.55
C ASN A 105 2.35 6.07 -1.58
N PHE A 106 2.74 4.92 -2.11
CA PHE A 106 1.97 3.68 -2.06
C PHE A 106 2.84 2.59 -1.44
N ASN A 107 2.20 1.66 -0.73
CA ASN A 107 2.86 0.46 -0.27
C ASN A 107 1.93 -0.73 -0.44
N ILE A 108 2.39 -1.76 -1.15
CA ILE A 108 1.64 -2.98 -1.42
C ILE A 108 2.31 -4.11 -0.64
N VAL A 109 1.55 -4.73 0.27
CA VAL A 109 2.08 -5.74 1.19
C VAL A 109 1.29 -7.03 1.03
N GLU A 110 1.97 -8.09 0.61
CA GLU A 110 1.46 -9.45 0.70
C GLU A 110 1.49 -9.94 2.16
N LEU A 111 0.36 -10.45 2.64
CA LEU A 111 0.22 -10.95 4.00
C LEU A 111 0.71 -12.40 4.12
N ASN A 112 1.24 -12.77 5.27
CA ASN A 112 1.50 -14.18 5.60
C ASN A 112 0.22 -14.90 6.05
N ASP A 113 0.27 -16.23 6.15
CA ASP A 113 -0.93 -17.05 6.43
C ASP A 113 -1.68 -16.64 7.70
N LYS A 114 -0.96 -16.34 8.79
CA LYS A 114 -1.58 -15.87 10.05
C LYS A 114 -2.29 -14.54 9.88
N GLN A 115 -1.74 -13.64 9.07
CA GLN A 115 -2.35 -12.35 8.79
C GLN A 115 -3.57 -12.49 7.87
N LYS A 116 -3.48 -13.36 6.85
CA LYS A 116 -4.60 -13.68 5.95
C LYS A 116 -5.79 -14.26 6.70
N GLU A 117 -5.54 -15.17 7.65
CA GLU A 117 -6.58 -15.75 8.50
C GLU A 117 -7.33 -14.67 9.31
N LEU A 118 -6.58 -13.69 9.84
CA LEU A 118 -7.11 -12.59 10.64
C LEU A 118 -7.87 -11.56 9.83
N SER A 119 -7.44 -11.27 8.60
CA SER A 119 -7.97 -10.19 7.76
C SER A 119 -8.97 -10.65 6.71
N GLY A 120 -8.93 -11.92 6.29
CA GLY A 120 -9.69 -12.44 5.16
C GLY A 120 -9.19 -11.95 3.79
N VAL A 121 -8.03 -11.30 3.72
CA VAL A 121 -7.44 -10.78 2.47
C VAL A 121 -6.00 -11.27 2.30
N ASP A 122 -5.52 -11.30 1.06
CA ASP A 122 -4.15 -11.68 0.72
C ASP A 122 -3.18 -10.51 0.73
N VAL A 123 -3.65 -9.33 0.33
CA VAL A 123 -2.81 -8.16 0.07
C VAL A 123 -3.44 -6.90 0.67
N ILE A 124 -2.60 -6.02 1.19
CA ILE A 124 -3.01 -4.68 1.62
C ILE A 124 -2.30 -3.63 0.76
N VAL A 125 -3.09 -2.71 0.21
CA VAL A 125 -2.61 -1.52 -0.48
C VAL A 125 -2.78 -0.31 0.44
N PHE A 126 -1.67 0.26 0.90
CA PHE A 126 -1.65 1.52 1.62
C PHE A 126 -1.48 2.68 0.65
N PHE A 127 -2.32 3.70 0.76
CA PHE A 127 -2.24 4.90 -0.06
C PHE A 127 -2.58 6.16 0.73
N TRP A 128 -1.89 7.26 0.43
CA TRP A 128 -2.09 8.53 1.14
C TRP A 128 -1.85 8.41 2.66
N THR A 129 -0.89 7.56 3.00
CA THR A 129 -0.56 7.16 4.36
C THR A 129 0.86 7.61 4.70
N LYS A 130 1.05 8.11 5.93
CA LYS A 130 2.39 8.44 6.46
C LYS A 130 2.98 7.28 7.25
N THR A 131 2.13 6.46 7.87
CA THR A 131 2.53 5.29 8.66
C THR A 131 1.67 4.08 8.29
N TYR A 132 2.29 2.97 7.93
CA TYR A 132 1.58 1.72 7.65
C TYR A 132 2.08 0.63 8.59
N ASN A 133 1.16 -0.16 9.14
CA ASN A 133 1.48 -1.28 10.02
C ASN A 133 0.62 -2.49 9.65
N HIS A 134 1.06 -3.25 8.65
CA HIS A 134 0.44 -4.49 8.19
C HIS A 134 0.44 -5.61 9.27
N LYS A 135 1.23 -5.46 10.35
CA LYS A 135 1.25 -6.40 11.49
C LYS A 135 0.23 -6.05 12.57
N SER A 136 -0.50 -4.93 12.44
CA SER A 136 -1.52 -4.51 13.40
C SER A 136 -2.70 -5.49 13.42
N LYS A 137 -2.77 -6.35 14.45
CA LYS A 137 -3.89 -7.28 14.65
C LYS A 137 -5.25 -6.56 14.67
N ARG A 138 -5.30 -5.36 15.23
CA ARG A 138 -6.54 -4.54 15.27
C ARG A 138 -6.96 -4.12 13.87
N LEU A 139 -6.03 -3.68 13.03
CA LEU A 139 -6.33 -3.33 11.64
C LEU A 139 -6.82 -4.55 10.86
N LEU A 140 -6.07 -5.66 10.93
CA LEU A 140 -6.42 -6.91 10.24
C LEU A 140 -7.83 -7.39 10.60
N ARG A 141 -8.17 -7.42 11.89
CA ARG A 141 -9.52 -7.80 12.34
C ARG A 141 -10.61 -6.85 11.82
N ARG A 142 -10.34 -5.54 11.76
CA ARG A 142 -11.29 -4.56 11.21
C ARG A 142 -11.51 -4.78 9.71
N ILE A 143 -10.47 -5.11 8.95
CA ILE A 143 -10.59 -5.43 7.51
C ILE A 143 -11.58 -6.57 7.31
N LYS A 144 -11.44 -7.65 8.09
CA LYS A 144 -12.35 -8.81 8.03
C LYS A 144 -13.79 -8.41 8.32
N GLN A 145 -14.01 -7.60 9.36
CA GLN A 145 -15.35 -7.16 9.76
C GLN A 145 -16.03 -6.27 8.72
N THR A 146 -15.28 -5.42 8.02
CA THR A 146 -15.85 -4.54 6.99
C THR A 146 -16.33 -5.32 5.76
N LYS A 147 -15.67 -6.43 5.39
CA LYS A 147 -16.10 -7.27 4.26
C LYS A 147 -17.28 -8.20 4.56
N HIS A 148 -17.70 -8.31 5.82
CA HIS A 148 -18.85 -9.12 6.24
C HIS A 148 -20.07 -8.26 6.62
N LYS A 149 -20.08 -6.98 6.23
CA LYS A 149 -21.24 -6.10 6.29
C LYS A 149 -21.84 -5.93 4.91
#